data_AF-A0A358N538-F1
#
_entry.id   AF-A0A358N538-F1
#
_cell.length_a   1.000
_cell.length_b   1.000
_cell.length_c   1.000
_cell.angle_alpha   90.00
_cell.angle_beta   90.00
_cell.angle_gamma   90.00
#
_symmetry.space_group_name_H-M   'P 1'
#
loop_
_entity.id
_entity.type
_entity.pdbx_description
1 polymer ?
#
loop_
_entity_poly.entity_id
_entity_poly.type
_entity_poly.pdbx_seq_one_letter_code
_entity_poly.pdbx_strand_id
1 'polypeptide(L)'
;MPSFRLRSVVLCCFVSMLAATTIFSFSRVQGDEDVPSVRAGSVFSPDQQPSYEELKAVGAERSRYVVGDLKQLASQTPEPKLEQFHRDVLPTLKRSCLDCHGPENQEGNLRVDTLDPNLQAGKDINWWLEVLAVLNNGEMPPSDAAPLAEAERVRLVQWLSKEIQVASAVRRVERGASSFRRMTRYEYNHALQDLLHLPWDFAKDLPPEAASEDGFQNSSELLHITGRQLDTYRTIARKALRRAIPEGTRPNPVHWSVSMKQASAIEWPKQQEQIEKARERFVDDPIKLEKELERLNNSFKQPHGGTYYRNNVTGKTAPSRWGYYGAKNAHRPA
;
A
#
# COMPACT_ATOMS: atom_id res chain seq x y z
N MET A 1 13.35 -16.54 52.39
CA MET A 1 14.53 -16.21 51.53
C MET A 1 15.40 -17.45 51.42
N PRO A 2 16.23 -17.64 50.38
CA PRO A 2 16.09 -17.30 48.94
C PRO A 2 15.78 -18.59 48.13
N SER A 3 15.77 -18.66 46.80
CA SER A 3 15.19 -17.78 45.76
C SER A 3 15.04 -18.59 44.46
N PHE A 4 13.84 -18.75 43.90
CA PHE A 4 13.68 -19.37 42.57
C PHE A 4 14.18 -18.42 41.47
N ARG A 5 15.28 -18.78 40.82
CA ARG A 5 15.79 -18.08 39.63
C ARG A 5 15.21 -18.72 38.37
N LEU A 6 14.39 -17.99 37.63
CA LEU A 6 14.35 -18.14 36.17
C LEU A 6 15.08 -16.93 35.57
N ARG A 7 16.32 -17.15 35.12
CA ARG A 7 16.98 -16.27 34.16
C ARG A 7 16.88 -16.92 32.79
N SER A 8 16.08 -16.36 31.89
CA SER A 8 16.12 -16.73 30.48
C SER A 8 17.51 -16.42 29.93
N VAL A 9 18.22 -17.46 29.49
CA VAL A 9 19.46 -17.30 28.73
C VAL A 9 19.08 -17.01 27.29
N VAL A 10 18.91 -15.73 26.96
CA VAL A 10 18.95 -15.26 25.57
C VAL A 10 20.38 -14.80 25.32
N LEU A 11 21.25 -15.75 24.96
CA LEU A 11 22.63 -15.47 24.64
C LEU A 11 22.74 -15.10 23.16
N CYS A 12 23.46 -14.00 22.89
CA CYS A 12 23.70 -13.44 21.57
C CYS A 12 24.16 -14.49 20.54
N CYS A 13 23.32 -14.79 19.54
CA CYS A 13 23.82 -15.20 18.23
C CYS A 13 24.16 -13.95 17.43
N PHE A 14 25.46 -13.72 17.20
CA PHE A 14 25.98 -12.67 16.33
C PHE A 14 25.46 -12.87 14.90
N VAL A 15 24.66 -11.94 14.39
CA VAL A 15 24.35 -11.85 12.95
C VAL A 15 25.43 -11.01 12.29
N SER A 16 26.50 -11.66 11.84
CA SER A 16 27.44 -11.05 10.88
C SER A 16 26.83 -11.11 9.48
N MET A 17 26.06 -10.09 9.11
CA MET A 17 25.73 -9.81 7.71
C MET A 17 26.55 -8.62 7.22
N LEU A 18 27.52 -8.89 6.34
CA LEU A 18 28.14 -7.84 5.54
C LEU A 18 27.09 -7.25 4.59
N ALA A 19 26.68 -6.02 4.85
CA ALA A 19 25.87 -5.26 3.91
C ALA A 19 26.76 -4.79 2.74
N ALA A 20 26.86 -5.59 1.69
CA ALA A 20 27.44 -5.17 0.43
C ALA A 20 26.49 -4.18 -0.26
N THR A 21 26.72 -2.88 -0.05
CA THR A 21 25.89 -1.81 -0.62
C THR A 21 26.16 -1.68 -2.12
N THR A 22 25.48 -2.47 -2.94
CA THR A 22 25.47 -2.30 -4.40
C THR A 22 24.74 -1.00 -4.74
N ILE A 23 25.50 0.03 -5.09
CA ILE A 23 24.96 1.31 -5.56
C ILE A 23 24.30 1.07 -6.92
N PHE A 24 22.97 0.96 -6.93
CA PHE A 24 22.18 1.04 -8.15
C PHE A 24 22.24 2.47 -8.69
N SER A 25 23.23 2.73 -9.57
CA SER A 25 23.25 3.93 -10.39
C SER A 25 22.11 3.89 -11.40
N PHE A 26 20.94 4.39 -11.00
CA PHE A 26 19.90 4.77 -11.94
C PHE A 26 20.42 5.93 -12.80
N SER A 27 20.76 5.64 -14.06
CA SER A 27 20.98 6.67 -15.06
C SER A 27 19.69 7.49 -15.20
N ARG A 28 19.77 8.80 -14.91
CA ARG A 28 18.67 9.74 -15.13
C ARG A 28 18.17 9.61 -16.57
N VAL A 29 16.86 9.45 -16.74
CA VAL A 29 16.21 9.67 -18.03
C VAL A 29 16.35 11.15 -18.37
N GLN A 30 16.77 11.44 -19.60
CA GLN A 30 17.06 12.78 -20.09
C GLN A 30 15.76 13.60 -20.26
N GLY A 31 15.29 14.21 -19.16
CA GLY A 31 14.14 15.11 -19.14
C GLY A 31 14.10 16.03 -17.90
N ASP A 32 15.19 16.05 -17.14
CA ASP A 32 15.35 16.78 -15.88
C ASP A 32 16.18 18.04 -16.17
N GLU A 33 15.60 18.99 -16.93
CA GLU A 33 16.19 20.32 -17.10
C GLU A 33 16.01 21.13 -15.81
N ASP A 34 17.11 21.27 -15.06
CA ASP A 34 17.39 22.29 -14.03
C ASP A 34 16.19 22.85 -13.24
N VAL A 35 15.40 21.97 -12.61
CA VAL A 35 14.58 22.36 -11.47
C VAL A 35 15.52 22.53 -10.26
N PRO A 36 15.70 23.74 -9.70
CA PRO A 36 16.63 23.93 -8.58
C PRO A 36 16.17 23.10 -7.39
N SER A 37 17.04 22.24 -6.86
CA SER A 37 16.72 21.47 -5.65
C SER A 37 16.57 22.44 -4.47
N VAL A 38 15.33 22.73 -4.09
CA VAL A 38 15.03 23.54 -2.91
C VAL A 38 15.49 22.76 -1.69
N ARG A 39 16.69 23.08 -1.19
CA ARG A 39 17.22 22.52 0.05
C ARG A 39 16.22 22.80 1.17
N ALA A 40 15.74 21.73 1.80
CA ALA A 40 14.96 21.80 3.04
C ALA A 40 15.86 22.38 4.15
N GLY A 41 15.85 23.70 4.29
CA GLY A 41 16.79 24.43 5.15
C GLY A 41 16.80 25.96 4.98
N SER A 42 15.84 26.55 4.26
CA SER A 42 15.61 27.99 4.28
C SER A 42 14.46 28.31 5.23
N VAL A 43 14.75 29.11 6.25
CA VAL A 43 13.74 29.70 7.13
C VAL A 43 13.06 30.81 6.34
N PHE A 44 11.84 30.56 5.87
CA PHE A 44 11.03 31.59 5.20
C PHE A 44 10.49 32.58 6.24
N SER A 45 10.82 33.87 6.09
CA SER A 45 10.15 34.94 6.82
C SER A 45 8.68 35.02 6.39
N PRO A 46 7.71 35.16 7.32
CA PRO A 46 6.29 35.17 6.98
C PRO A 46 5.87 36.29 6.01
N ASP A 47 6.51 37.46 6.10
CA ASP A 47 6.10 38.69 5.39
C ASP A 47 6.52 38.76 3.90
N GLN A 48 7.12 37.71 3.34
CA GLN A 48 7.58 37.69 1.94
C GLN A 48 7.11 36.48 1.12
N GLN A 49 6.10 35.74 1.60
CA GLN A 49 5.49 34.71 0.75
C GLN A 49 4.53 35.36 -0.26
N PRO A 50 4.70 35.10 -1.57
CA PRO A 50 3.77 35.60 -2.58
C PRO A 50 2.37 35.05 -2.33
N SER A 51 1.36 35.87 -2.57
CA SER A 51 -0.05 35.51 -2.44
C SER A 51 -0.42 34.35 -3.36
N TYR A 52 -1.53 33.67 -3.03
CA TYR A 52 -2.05 32.59 -3.86
C TYR A 52 -2.37 33.05 -5.30
N GLU A 53 -2.79 34.31 -5.49
CA GLU A 53 -3.08 34.86 -6.82
C GLU A 53 -1.81 35.11 -7.63
N GLU A 54 -0.75 35.64 -7.01
CA GLU A 54 0.57 35.81 -7.64
C GLU A 54 1.20 34.46 -8.00
N LEU A 55 1.14 33.47 -7.10
CA LEU A 55 1.60 32.10 -7.39
C LEU A 55 0.80 31.45 -8.53
N LYS A 56 -0.50 31.72 -8.62
CA LYS A 56 -1.36 31.23 -9.70
C LYS A 56 -1.04 31.91 -11.04
N ALA A 57 -0.75 33.21 -11.05
CA ALA A 57 -0.31 33.94 -12.23
C ALA A 57 1.05 33.42 -12.74
N VAL A 58 2.07 33.36 -11.87
CA VAL A 58 3.40 32.82 -12.20
C VAL A 58 3.31 31.36 -12.65
N GLY A 59 2.45 30.55 -12.03
CA GLY A 59 2.19 29.18 -12.44
C GLY A 59 1.53 29.06 -13.82
N ALA A 60 0.67 30.02 -14.20
CA ALA A 60 0.06 30.08 -15.53
C ALA A 60 1.05 30.53 -16.60
N GLU A 61 1.88 31.54 -16.33
CA GLU A 61 2.95 32.00 -17.23
C GLU A 61 3.99 30.90 -17.50
N ARG A 62 4.36 30.13 -16.48
CA ARG A 62 5.28 28.97 -16.59
C ARG A 62 4.60 27.71 -17.13
N SER A 63 3.30 27.75 -17.42
CA SER A 63 2.58 26.57 -17.89
C SER A 63 2.78 26.37 -19.39
N ARG A 64 3.55 25.34 -19.73
CA ARG A 64 3.61 24.73 -21.08
C ARG A 64 2.23 24.46 -21.72
N TYR A 65 1.17 24.34 -20.93
CA TYR A 65 -0.21 24.17 -21.43
C TYR A 65 -0.88 25.49 -21.84
N VAL A 66 -0.45 26.64 -21.29
CA VAL A 66 -0.99 27.98 -21.60
C VAL A 66 -0.28 28.60 -22.79
N VAL A 67 1.04 28.41 -22.89
CA VAL A 67 1.88 28.93 -23.99
C VAL A 67 1.61 28.21 -25.34
N GLY A 68 0.86 27.10 -25.32
CA GLY A 68 0.49 26.35 -26.53
C GLY A 68 1.60 25.45 -27.07
N ASP A 69 2.72 25.34 -26.36
CA ASP A 69 3.94 24.61 -26.75
C ASP A 69 3.82 23.09 -26.54
N LEU A 70 2.70 22.52 -26.99
CA LEU A 70 2.45 21.07 -27.04
C LEU A 70 2.88 20.46 -28.37
N LYS A 71 3.23 21.28 -29.37
CA LYS A 71 4.05 20.90 -30.53
C LYS A 71 5.51 21.18 -30.14
N GLN A 72 6.34 20.19 -29.81
CA GLN A 72 6.79 19.22 -30.80
C GLN A 72 7.24 17.87 -30.18
N LEU A 73 6.37 17.20 -29.42
CA LEU A 73 6.66 15.83 -28.93
C LEU A 73 6.46 14.72 -29.98
N ALA A 74 5.94 15.07 -31.16
CA ALA A 74 5.91 14.19 -32.32
C ALA A 74 6.91 14.71 -33.38
N SER A 75 7.84 13.84 -33.80
CA SER A 75 8.19 13.66 -35.23
C SER A 75 9.34 12.68 -35.51
N GLN A 76 9.89 11.96 -34.54
CA GLN A 76 10.78 10.81 -34.81
C GLN A 76 10.38 9.58 -33.97
N THR A 77 9.43 8.81 -34.50
CA THR A 77 9.26 7.39 -34.14
C THR A 77 10.61 6.71 -34.41
N PRO A 78 11.29 6.09 -33.42
CA PRO A 78 12.58 5.46 -33.66
C PRO A 78 12.45 4.34 -34.69
N GLU A 79 13.24 4.37 -35.76
CA GLU A 79 13.15 3.34 -36.80
C GLU A 79 13.54 1.94 -36.26
N PRO A 80 12.87 0.85 -36.70
CA PRO A 80 13.20 -0.51 -36.29
C PRO A 80 14.60 -0.91 -36.79
N LYS A 81 15.40 -1.55 -35.94
CA LYS A 81 16.82 -1.82 -36.25
C LYS A 81 17.05 -3.06 -37.10
N LEU A 82 16.41 -3.11 -38.26
CA LEU A 82 16.46 -4.25 -39.20
C LEU A 82 17.89 -4.53 -39.70
N GLU A 83 18.66 -3.48 -40.00
CA GLU A 83 20.09 -3.61 -40.34
C GLU A 83 20.93 -4.22 -39.22
N GLN A 84 20.56 -3.97 -37.95
CA GLN A 84 21.23 -4.61 -36.82
C GLN A 84 20.77 -6.08 -36.69
N PHE A 85 19.50 -6.36 -36.89
CA PHE A 85 18.98 -7.73 -36.91
C PHE A 85 19.70 -8.61 -37.95
N HIS A 86 19.82 -8.13 -39.19
CA HIS A 86 20.44 -8.90 -40.28
C HIS A 86 21.92 -9.20 -40.05
N ARG A 87 22.66 -8.32 -39.35
CA ARG A 87 24.08 -8.51 -39.03
C ARG A 87 24.32 -9.30 -37.74
N ASP A 88 23.61 -8.99 -36.67
CA ASP A 88 23.98 -9.42 -35.31
C ASP A 88 23.12 -10.59 -34.80
N VAL A 89 21.88 -10.74 -35.31
CA VAL A 89 20.85 -11.65 -34.78
C VAL A 89 20.55 -12.79 -35.74
N LEU A 90 20.24 -12.46 -37.00
CA LEU A 90 19.85 -13.42 -38.03
C LEU A 90 20.89 -14.55 -38.25
N PRO A 91 22.22 -14.33 -38.22
CA PRO A 91 23.18 -15.42 -38.35
C PRO A 91 23.11 -16.44 -37.20
N THR A 92 22.85 -15.96 -35.98
CA THR A 92 22.70 -16.81 -34.79
C THR A 92 21.40 -17.61 -34.87
N LEU A 93 20.28 -16.97 -35.21
CA LEU A 93 19.00 -17.68 -35.41
C LEU A 93 19.11 -18.76 -36.50
N LYS A 94 19.77 -18.44 -37.62
CA LYS A 94 20.00 -19.39 -38.72
C LYS A 94 20.82 -20.61 -38.30
N ARG A 95 21.80 -20.46 -37.42
CA ARG A 95 22.72 -21.53 -37.01
C ARG A 95 22.26 -22.32 -35.78
N SER A 96 21.40 -21.75 -34.93
CA SER A 96 21.05 -22.34 -33.63
C SER A 96 19.55 -22.49 -33.36
N CYS A 97 18.68 -22.05 -34.28
CA CYS A 97 17.23 -22.18 -34.11
C CYS A 97 16.53 -22.92 -35.27
N LEU A 98 17.04 -22.84 -36.50
CA LEU A 98 16.34 -23.38 -37.67
C LEU A 98 16.37 -24.90 -37.81
N ASP A 99 17.25 -25.59 -37.08
CA ASP A 99 17.29 -27.06 -37.07
C ASP A 99 16.03 -27.66 -36.40
N CYS A 100 15.42 -26.93 -35.46
CA CYS A 100 14.20 -27.31 -34.72
C CYS A 100 12.96 -26.44 -35.03
N HIS A 101 13.15 -25.18 -35.45
CA HIS A 101 12.10 -24.19 -35.72
C HIS A 101 12.21 -23.56 -37.13
N GLY A 102 12.49 -24.38 -38.13
CA GLY A 102 12.69 -24.00 -39.53
C GLY A 102 11.68 -24.68 -40.49
N PRO A 103 11.94 -24.70 -41.81
CA PRO A 103 11.02 -25.31 -42.77
C PRO A 103 10.76 -26.80 -42.53
N GLU A 104 11.81 -27.55 -42.22
CA GLU A 104 11.77 -29.02 -42.09
C GLU A 104 11.20 -29.47 -40.73
N ASN A 105 11.60 -28.82 -39.64
CA ASN A 105 11.17 -29.13 -38.26
C ASN A 105 10.52 -27.90 -37.62
N GLN A 106 9.37 -28.10 -36.97
CA GLN A 106 8.51 -27.01 -36.46
C GLN A 106 8.12 -27.27 -35.00
N GLU A 107 9.12 -27.51 -34.15
CA GLU A 107 8.90 -27.75 -32.72
C GLU A 107 8.16 -26.56 -32.07
N GLY A 108 7.26 -26.88 -31.13
CA GLY A 108 6.36 -25.88 -30.54
C GLY A 108 5.38 -25.21 -31.53
N ASN A 109 5.25 -25.72 -32.76
CA ASN A 109 4.55 -25.06 -33.88
C ASN A 109 5.14 -23.67 -34.24
N LEU A 110 6.43 -23.46 -33.98
CA LEU A 110 7.13 -22.19 -34.24
C LEU A 110 8.02 -22.25 -35.48
N ARG A 111 7.98 -21.18 -36.28
CA ARG A 111 8.76 -20.98 -37.51
C ARG A 111 9.58 -19.70 -37.46
N VAL A 112 10.77 -19.78 -36.85
CA VAL A 112 11.66 -18.64 -36.59
C VAL A 112 12.13 -17.96 -37.88
N ASP A 113 12.26 -18.71 -38.99
CA ASP A 113 12.61 -18.16 -40.31
C ASP A 113 11.51 -17.28 -40.94
N THR A 114 10.27 -17.37 -40.44
CA THR A 114 9.10 -16.65 -41.00
C THR A 114 8.67 -15.44 -40.17
N LEU A 115 9.24 -15.24 -38.98
CA LEU A 115 8.88 -14.15 -38.08
C LEU A 115 9.32 -12.80 -38.64
N ASP A 116 8.42 -11.82 -38.66
CA ASP A 116 8.75 -10.44 -39.04
C ASP A 116 9.69 -9.80 -37.99
N PRO A 117 10.94 -9.42 -38.35
CA PRO A 117 11.87 -8.77 -37.43
C PRO A 117 11.51 -7.32 -37.09
N ASN A 118 10.48 -6.73 -37.70
CA ASN A 118 9.94 -5.43 -37.32
C ASN A 118 9.02 -5.56 -36.10
N LEU A 119 9.58 -5.54 -34.89
CA LEU A 119 8.78 -5.65 -33.67
C LEU A 119 7.82 -4.46 -33.41
N GLN A 120 7.95 -3.36 -34.15
CA GLN A 120 7.11 -2.15 -33.99
C GLN A 120 5.77 -2.29 -34.69
N ALA A 121 5.79 -2.63 -35.99
CA ALA A 121 4.60 -2.73 -36.85
C ALA A 121 4.29 -4.16 -37.32
N GLY A 122 5.22 -5.10 -37.12
CA GLY A 122 5.07 -6.50 -37.51
C GLY A 122 4.07 -7.26 -36.65
N LYS A 123 3.44 -8.27 -37.27
CA LYS A 123 2.37 -9.08 -36.67
C LYS A 123 2.86 -10.08 -35.60
N ASP A 124 4.14 -10.44 -35.63
CA ASP A 124 4.70 -11.59 -34.89
C ASP A 124 5.26 -11.23 -33.50
N ILE A 125 4.88 -10.07 -32.93
CA ILE A 125 5.39 -9.58 -31.64
C ILE A 125 5.20 -10.57 -30.48
N ASN A 126 4.10 -11.31 -30.45
CA ASN A 126 3.83 -12.29 -29.40
C ASN A 126 4.84 -13.45 -29.46
N TRP A 127 5.18 -13.93 -30.66
CA TRP A 127 6.22 -14.94 -30.83
C TRP A 127 7.61 -14.44 -30.41
N TRP A 128 7.93 -13.17 -30.67
CA TRP A 128 9.19 -12.59 -30.18
C TRP A 128 9.23 -12.43 -28.65
N LEU A 129 8.09 -12.25 -27.99
CA LEU A 129 7.99 -12.25 -26.53
C LEU A 129 8.25 -13.65 -25.96
N GLU A 130 7.67 -14.70 -26.55
CA GLU A 130 7.93 -16.09 -26.16
C GLU A 130 9.40 -16.48 -26.39
N VAL A 131 9.97 -16.12 -27.56
CA VAL A 131 11.40 -16.34 -27.86
C VAL A 131 12.29 -15.63 -26.83
N LEU A 132 11.96 -14.41 -26.41
CA LEU A 132 12.69 -13.73 -25.34
C LEU A 132 12.52 -14.44 -23.99
N ALA A 133 11.34 -14.96 -23.66
CA ALA A 133 11.08 -15.67 -22.42
C ALA A 133 11.91 -16.95 -22.31
N VAL A 134 11.87 -17.84 -23.31
CA VAL A 134 12.62 -19.12 -23.28
C VAL A 134 14.14 -18.89 -23.28
N LEU A 135 14.63 -17.85 -23.96
CA LEU A 135 16.06 -17.47 -23.93
C LEU A 135 16.49 -16.86 -22.59
N ASN A 136 15.62 -16.11 -21.91
CA ASN A 136 15.88 -15.59 -20.56
C ASN A 136 15.87 -16.70 -19.50
N ASN A 137 14.95 -17.66 -19.62
CA ASN A 137 14.84 -18.79 -18.70
C ASN A 137 15.95 -19.85 -18.93
N GLY A 138 16.63 -19.81 -20.09
CA GLY A 138 17.63 -20.81 -20.47
C GLY A 138 17.02 -22.15 -20.88
N GLU A 139 15.74 -22.15 -21.27
CA GLU A 139 15.00 -23.34 -21.73
C GLU A 139 15.41 -23.78 -23.14
N MET A 140 15.96 -22.83 -23.92
CA MET A 140 16.43 -23.07 -25.29
C MET A 140 17.91 -22.70 -25.44
N PRO A 141 18.72 -23.52 -26.15
CA PRO A 141 18.37 -24.79 -26.80
C PRO A 141 18.14 -25.94 -25.80
N PRO A 142 17.40 -27.00 -26.21
CA PRO A 142 17.17 -28.18 -25.37
C PRO A 142 18.46 -28.98 -25.15
N SER A 143 18.46 -29.88 -24.15
CA SER A 143 19.65 -30.59 -23.67
C SER A 143 20.31 -31.55 -24.67
N ASP A 144 19.60 -31.93 -25.72
CA ASP A 144 20.03 -32.78 -26.82
C ASP A 144 20.48 -32.01 -28.07
N ALA A 145 20.25 -30.69 -28.11
CA ALA A 145 20.72 -29.81 -29.17
C ALA A 145 22.13 -29.23 -28.90
N ALA A 146 22.75 -28.65 -29.92
CA ALA A 146 24.03 -27.96 -29.77
C ALA A 146 23.87 -26.71 -28.87
N PRO A 147 24.73 -26.52 -27.85
CA PRO A 147 24.60 -25.42 -26.90
C PRO A 147 24.83 -24.06 -27.58
N LEU A 148 23.92 -23.11 -27.33
CA LEU A 148 24.08 -21.72 -27.73
C LEU A 148 25.17 -21.05 -26.87
N ALA A 149 26.12 -20.37 -27.50
CA ALA A 149 27.18 -19.70 -26.76
C ALA A 149 26.60 -18.57 -25.88
N GLU A 150 27.10 -18.42 -24.64
CA GLU A 150 26.63 -17.42 -23.68
C GLU A 150 26.59 -16.01 -24.29
N ALA A 151 27.67 -15.61 -24.97
CA ALA A 151 27.77 -14.31 -25.62
C ALA A 151 26.76 -14.11 -26.77
N GLU A 152 26.25 -15.19 -27.36
CA GLU A 152 25.20 -15.16 -28.39
C GLU A 152 23.82 -15.05 -27.75
N ARG A 153 23.53 -15.84 -26.71
CA ARG A 153 22.28 -15.73 -25.93
C ARG A 153 22.11 -14.31 -25.38
N VAL A 154 23.17 -13.74 -24.81
CA VAL A 154 23.18 -12.35 -24.33
C VAL A 154 22.91 -11.34 -25.46
N ARG A 155 23.51 -11.51 -26.66
CA ARG A 155 23.23 -10.62 -27.81
C ARG A 155 21.78 -10.70 -28.26
N LEU A 156 21.21 -11.91 -28.39
CA LEU A 156 19.80 -12.11 -28.76
C LEU A 156 18.87 -11.45 -27.75
N VAL A 157 19.05 -11.75 -26.46
CA VAL A 157 18.25 -11.19 -25.35
C VAL A 157 18.34 -9.66 -25.31
N GLN A 158 19.55 -9.08 -25.47
CA GLN A 158 19.74 -7.62 -25.47
C GLN A 158 19.06 -6.94 -26.66
N TRP A 159 19.17 -7.50 -27.87
CA TRP A 159 18.51 -6.94 -29.05
C TRP A 159 16.98 -7.04 -28.93
N LEU A 160 16.46 -8.23 -28.61
CA LEU A 160 15.02 -8.46 -28.42
C LEU A 160 14.43 -7.54 -27.34
N SER A 161 15.04 -7.52 -26.15
CA SER A 161 14.57 -6.66 -25.04
C SER A 161 14.52 -5.19 -25.43
N LYS A 162 15.51 -4.71 -26.20
CA LYS A 162 15.58 -3.32 -26.64
C LYS A 162 14.53 -2.99 -27.69
N GLU A 163 14.38 -3.80 -28.74
CA GLU A 163 13.39 -3.53 -29.78
C GLU A 163 11.95 -3.76 -29.27
N ILE A 164 11.72 -4.69 -28.34
CA ILE A 164 10.45 -4.84 -27.60
C ILE A 164 10.13 -3.58 -26.79
N GLN A 165 11.10 -3.01 -26.07
CA GLN A 165 10.92 -1.77 -25.31
C GLN A 165 10.62 -0.57 -26.22
N VAL A 166 11.34 -0.44 -27.34
CA VAL A 166 11.10 0.60 -28.35
C VAL A 166 9.71 0.45 -28.93
N ALA A 167 9.34 -0.74 -29.42
CA ALA A 167 8.02 -1.02 -29.97
C ALA A 167 6.88 -0.79 -28.97
N SER A 168 7.09 -1.14 -27.69
CA SER A 168 6.17 -0.85 -26.59
C SER A 168 6.01 0.66 -26.36
N ALA A 169 7.11 1.44 -26.45
CA ALA A 169 7.07 2.89 -26.34
C ALA A 169 6.37 3.55 -27.53
N VAL A 170 6.68 3.13 -28.76
CA VAL A 170 6.03 3.61 -30.00
C VAL A 170 4.53 3.36 -29.95
N ARG A 171 4.09 2.13 -29.65
CA ARG A 171 2.66 1.80 -29.52
C ARG A 171 1.94 2.59 -28.42
N ARG A 172 2.62 2.97 -27.33
CA ARG A 172 2.07 3.88 -26.30
C ARG A 172 1.90 5.32 -26.79
N VAL A 173 2.72 5.78 -27.74
CA VAL A 173 2.62 7.13 -28.32
C VAL A 173 1.56 7.15 -29.43
N GLU A 174 1.56 6.15 -30.32
CA GLU A 174 0.65 6.07 -31.46
C GLU A 174 -0.82 5.85 -31.07
N ARG A 175 -1.09 5.08 -30.00
CA ARG A 175 -2.45 4.90 -29.46
C ARG A 175 -3.02 6.17 -28.79
N GLY A 176 -2.24 7.26 -28.74
CA GLY A 176 -2.60 8.48 -28.01
C GLY A 176 -2.30 8.37 -26.52
N ALA A 177 -2.49 9.49 -25.81
CA ALA A 177 -2.15 9.63 -24.39
C ALA A 177 -2.69 8.45 -23.54
N SER A 178 -1.89 8.01 -22.56
CA SER A 178 -2.32 7.03 -21.57
C SER A 178 -3.70 7.40 -21.04
N SER A 179 -4.68 6.49 -21.11
CA SER A 179 -6.03 6.78 -20.65
C SER A 179 -5.98 7.33 -19.24
N PHE A 180 -6.62 8.49 -19.02
CA PHE A 180 -6.61 9.19 -17.73
C PHE A 180 -7.26 8.31 -16.67
N ARG A 181 -6.46 7.50 -15.99
CA ARG A 181 -6.91 6.59 -14.95
C ARG A 181 -6.95 7.28 -13.59
N ARG A 182 -7.95 6.96 -12.79
CA ARG A 182 -7.87 7.23 -11.34
C ARG A 182 -6.83 6.30 -10.70
N MET A 183 -6.27 6.74 -9.58
CA MET A 183 -5.58 5.85 -8.65
C MET A 183 -6.59 4.83 -8.09
N THR A 184 -6.20 3.58 -7.87
CA THR A 184 -7.03 2.61 -7.15
C THR A 184 -7.25 3.03 -5.69
N ARG A 185 -8.18 2.36 -4.98
CA ARG A 185 -8.33 2.56 -3.53
C ARG A 185 -7.01 2.36 -2.77
N TYR A 186 -6.24 1.33 -3.10
CA TYR A 186 -4.99 1.04 -2.38
C TYR A 186 -3.87 2.05 -2.75
N GLU A 187 -3.72 2.38 -4.03
CA GLU A 187 -2.76 3.42 -4.48
C GLU A 187 -3.06 4.76 -3.81
N TYR A 188 -4.33 5.16 -3.79
CA TYR A 188 -4.75 6.42 -3.19
C TYR A 188 -4.57 6.44 -1.66
N ASN A 189 -4.77 5.29 -1.00
CA ASN A 189 -4.48 5.17 0.42
C ASN A 189 -2.99 5.35 0.71
N HIS A 190 -2.12 4.61 0.01
CA HIS A 190 -0.67 4.68 0.23
C HIS A 190 -0.12 6.07 -0.10
N ALA A 191 -0.56 6.68 -1.21
CA ALA A 191 -0.20 8.07 -1.54
C ALA A 191 -0.55 9.07 -0.42
N LEU A 192 -1.69 8.90 0.27
CA LEU A 192 -2.05 9.73 1.42
C LEU A 192 -1.26 9.38 2.70
N GLN A 193 -0.96 8.10 2.93
CA GLN A 193 -0.12 7.66 4.04
C GLN A 193 1.31 8.20 3.91
N ASP A 194 1.89 8.12 2.72
CA ASP A 194 3.24 8.58 2.41
C ASP A 194 3.33 10.11 2.45
N LEU A 195 2.36 10.82 1.84
CA LEU A 195 2.34 12.28 1.86
C LEU A 195 2.17 12.85 3.28
N LEU A 196 1.27 12.26 4.07
CA LEU A 196 0.92 12.78 5.39
C LEU A 196 1.71 12.15 6.54
N HIS A 197 2.54 11.13 6.25
CA HIS A 197 3.31 10.34 7.23
C HIS A 197 2.45 9.75 8.36
N LEU A 198 1.25 9.29 8.03
CA LEU A 198 0.23 8.84 8.99
C LEU A 198 -0.28 7.43 8.67
N PRO A 199 -0.19 6.46 9.60
CA PRO A 199 -0.54 5.05 9.36
C PRO A 199 -2.05 4.80 9.51
N TRP A 200 -2.88 5.58 8.80
CA TRP A 200 -4.34 5.46 8.83
C TRP A 200 -4.87 4.98 7.48
N ASP A 201 -5.97 4.23 7.49
CA ASP A 201 -6.73 3.96 6.25
C ASP A 201 -7.60 5.18 5.92
N PHE A 202 -7.16 5.95 4.93
CA PHE A 202 -7.86 7.12 4.42
C PHE A 202 -8.88 6.75 3.34
N ALA A 203 -8.63 5.67 2.58
CA ALA A 203 -9.38 5.34 1.38
C ALA A 203 -10.47 4.28 1.57
N LYS A 204 -10.69 3.78 2.80
CA LYS A 204 -11.78 2.83 3.14
C LYS A 204 -13.18 3.18 2.62
N ASP A 205 -13.44 4.48 2.41
CA ASP A 205 -14.72 5.00 1.96
C ASP A 205 -14.86 4.94 0.41
N LEU A 206 -13.81 4.51 -0.33
CA LEU A 206 -13.87 4.23 -1.77
C LEU A 206 -14.38 2.81 -2.07
N PRO A 207 -15.14 2.63 -3.17
CA PRO A 207 -15.50 1.29 -3.65
C PRO A 207 -14.24 0.53 -4.13
N PRO A 208 -14.21 -0.80 -4.01
CA PRO A 208 -13.12 -1.62 -4.54
C PRO A 208 -13.13 -1.65 -6.08
N GLU A 209 -11.95 -1.88 -6.64
CA GLU A 209 -11.73 -2.06 -8.08
C GLU A 209 -12.12 -3.46 -8.56
N ALA A 210 -12.69 -3.54 -9.77
CA ALA A 210 -12.75 -4.79 -10.52
C ALA A 210 -11.34 -5.17 -11.00
N ALA A 211 -11.04 -6.47 -11.01
CA ALA A 211 -9.85 -6.97 -11.69
C ALA A 211 -10.05 -6.94 -13.22
N SER A 212 -8.98 -6.73 -13.97
CA SER A 212 -8.97 -6.96 -15.42
C SER A 212 -9.05 -8.44 -15.76
N GLU A 213 -9.17 -8.76 -17.05
CA GLU A 213 -9.06 -10.12 -17.57
C GLU A 213 -7.74 -10.78 -17.12
N ASP A 214 -6.64 -10.03 -17.14
CA ASP A 214 -5.32 -10.43 -16.63
C ASP A 214 -5.20 -10.44 -15.09
N GLY A 215 -6.28 -10.12 -14.35
CA GLY A 215 -6.30 -10.07 -12.89
C GLY A 215 -5.81 -8.76 -12.26
N PHE A 216 -5.38 -7.76 -13.04
CA PHE A 216 -4.83 -6.50 -12.50
C PHE A 216 -5.92 -5.50 -12.09
N GLN A 217 -5.79 -4.92 -10.90
CA GLN A 217 -6.71 -3.87 -10.41
C GLN A 217 -6.31 -2.45 -10.84
N ASN A 218 -5.12 -2.27 -11.43
CA ASN A 218 -4.58 -0.97 -11.85
C ASN A 218 -4.65 -0.70 -13.37
N SER A 219 -5.41 -1.52 -14.12
CA SER A 219 -5.58 -1.35 -15.58
C SER A 219 -6.19 0.01 -15.92
N SER A 220 -5.52 0.74 -16.81
CA SER A 220 -5.97 2.07 -17.25
C SER A 220 -7.21 2.04 -18.14
N GLU A 221 -7.57 0.88 -18.69
CA GLU A 221 -8.76 0.68 -19.51
C GLU A 221 -10.04 0.54 -18.68
N LEU A 222 -9.91 0.13 -17.41
CA LEU A 222 -11.06 -0.05 -16.50
C LEU A 222 -11.22 1.11 -15.53
N LEU A 223 -10.14 1.80 -15.19
CA LEU A 223 -10.09 2.83 -14.14
C LEU A 223 -10.50 4.24 -14.59
N HIS A 224 -11.65 4.33 -15.24
CA HIS A 224 -12.30 5.61 -15.52
C HIS A 224 -12.72 6.34 -14.24
N ILE A 225 -12.81 7.68 -14.32
CA ILE A 225 -13.29 8.54 -13.23
C ILE A 225 -14.59 9.26 -13.61
N THR A 226 -15.62 9.08 -12.79
CA THR A 226 -16.86 9.84 -12.85
C THR A 226 -16.78 11.09 -11.97
N GLY A 227 -17.59 12.13 -12.26
CA GLY A 227 -17.66 13.33 -11.42
C GLY A 227 -18.00 13.05 -9.94
N ARG A 228 -18.82 12.02 -9.67
CA ARG A 228 -19.14 11.58 -8.29
C ARG A 228 -17.92 10.96 -7.60
N GLN A 229 -17.14 10.13 -8.30
CA GLN A 229 -15.89 9.59 -7.76
C GLN A 229 -14.90 10.73 -7.48
N LEU A 230 -14.73 11.69 -8.39
CA LEU A 230 -13.85 12.84 -8.18
C LEU A 230 -14.18 13.62 -6.89
N ASP A 231 -15.47 13.87 -6.62
CA ASP A 231 -15.86 14.52 -5.36
C ASP A 231 -15.66 13.64 -4.11
N THR A 232 -15.75 12.31 -4.26
CA THR A 232 -15.41 11.37 -3.17
C THR A 232 -13.92 11.41 -2.84
N TYR A 233 -13.03 11.38 -3.84
CA TYR A 233 -11.58 11.52 -3.65
C TYR A 233 -11.26 12.89 -3.01
N ARG A 234 -11.85 13.97 -3.52
CA ARG A 234 -11.72 15.33 -2.95
C ARG A 234 -12.18 15.39 -1.49
N THR A 235 -13.28 14.72 -1.15
CA THR A 235 -13.81 14.65 0.22
C THR A 235 -12.85 13.88 1.14
N ILE A 236 -12.29 12.76 0.67
CA ILE A 236 -11.28 11.98 1.40
C ILE A 236 -10.02 12.82 1.62
N ALA A 237 -9.50 13.50 0.60
CA ALA A 237 -8.34 14.40 0.73
C ALA A 237 -8.56 15.47 1.82
N ARG A 238 -9.72 16.15 1.82
CA ARG A 238 -10.05 17.16 2.84
C ARG A 238 -10.17 16.56 4.25
N LYS A 239 -10.70 15.35 4.38
CA LYS A 239 -10.82 14.61 5.64
C LYS A 239 -9.46 14.14 6.17
N ALA A 240 -8.56 13.73 5.28
CA ALA A 240 -7.18 13.38 5.59
C ALA A 240 -6.39 14.61 6.08
N LEU A 241 -6.44 15.72 5.32
CA LEU A 241 -5.78 16.98 5.66
C LEU A 241 -6.23 17.54 7.02
N ARG A 242 -7.55 17.61 7.30
CA ARG A 242 -8.09 18.02 8.61
C ARG A 242 -7.63 17.16 9.80
N ARG A 243 -7.14 15.95 9.52
CA ARG A 243 -6.69 15.01 10.55
C ARG A 243 -5.16 15.00 10.70
N ALA A 244 -4.43 15.46 9.69
CA ALA A 244 -2.99 15.64 9.69
C ALA A 244 -2.57 17.03 10.18
N ILE A 245 -3.31 18.07 9.79
CA ILE A 245 -3.08 19.46 10.18
C ILE A 245 -3.62 19.67 11.61
N PRO A 246 -2.79 20.11 12.57
CA PRO A 246 -3.28 20.47 13.91
C PRO A 246 -4.14 21.73 13.85
N GLU A 247 -5.45 21.59 14.11
CA GLU A 247 -6.32 22.74 14.34
C GLU A 247 -6.19 23.19 15.82
N GLY A 248 -5.45 24.28 16.04
CA GLY A 248 -5.27 24.89 17.37
C GLY A 248 -4.19 24.25 18.24
N THR A 249 -4.23 24.55 19.54
CA THR A 249 -3.27 23.99 20.52
C THR A 249 -3.62 22.55 20.86
N ARG A 250 -2.58 21.72 21.10
CA ARG A 250 -2.77 20.35 21.61
C ARG A 250 -3.63 20.42 22.90
N PRO A 251 -4.76 19.71 22.99
CA PRO A 251 -5.61 19.76 24.17
C PRO A 251 -4.86 19.22 25.38
N ASN A 252 -5.07 19.85 26.54
CA ASN A 252 -4.45 19.42 27.79
C ASN A 252 -4.84 17.97 28.11
N PRO A 253 -3.87 17.08 28.40
CA PRO A 253 -4.18 15.70 28.75
C PRO A 253 -4.97 15.65 30.06
N VAL A 254 -6.19 15.11 30.01
CA VAL A 254 -7.02 14.91 31.20
C VAL A 254 -6.64 13.57 31.83
N HIS A 255 -6.15 13.58 33.06
CA HIS A 255 -5.88 12.38 33.82
C HIS A 255 -7.15 11.90 34.54
N TRP A 256 -7.42 10.59 34.45
CA TRP A 256 -8.60 9.96 35.02
C TRP A 256 -8.19 8.98 36.12
N SER A 257 -8.30 9.42 37.38
CA SER A 257 -8.16 8.54 38.54
C SER A 257 -9.53 8.18 39.09
N VAL A 258 -9.92 6.92 38.96
CA VAL A 258 -11.06 6.39 39.72
C VAL A 258 -10.55 6.06 41.13
N SER A 259 -11.12 6.69 42.15
CA SER A 259 -10.86 6.27 43.53
C SER A 259 -11.78 5.10 43.92
N MET A 260 -11.34 4.26 44.88
CA MET A 260 -12.21 3.24 45.48
C MET A 260 -13.54 3.83 45.97
N LYS A 261 -13.51 5.04 46.55
CA LYS A 261 -14.72 5.75 47.01
C LYS A 261 -15.69 5.99 45.84
N GLN A 262 -15.22 6.56 44.71
CA GLN A 262 -16.05 6.83 43.54
C GLN A 262 -16.58 5.57 42.86
N ALA A 263 -15.76 4.51 42.73
CA ALA A 263 -16.22 3.21 42.22
C ALA A 263 -17.32 2.61 43.11
N SER A 264 -17.09 2.64 44.43
CA SER A 264 -18.00 2.08 45.42
C SER A 264 -19.35 2.80 45.48
N ALA A 265 -19.35 4.13 45.30
CA ALA A 265 -20.57 4.95 45.30
C ALA A 265 -21.50 4.63 44.11
N ILE A 266 -20.97 4.14 42.99
CA ILE A 266 -21.77 3.69 41.84
C ILE A 266 -22.25 2.25 42.02
N GLU A 267 -21.44 1.39 42.64
CA GLU A 267 -21.70 -0.05 42.67
C GLU A 267 -22.57 -0.48 43.86
N TRP A 268 -22.40 0.11 45.05
CA TRP A 268 -23.20 -0.26 46.22
C TRP A 268 -24.71 -0.03 46.06
N PRO A 269 -25.20 1.06 45.45
CA PRO A 269 -26.64 1.23 45.21
C PRO A 269 -27.21 0.14 44.31
N LYS A 270 -26.48 -0.29 43.26
CA LYS A 270 -26.93 -1.38 42.36
C LYS A 270 -26.98 -2.73 43.08
N GLN A 271 -26.02 -3.00 43.96
CA GLN A 271 -26.03 -4.23 44.77
C GLN A 271 -27.18 -4.21 45.78
N GLN A 272 -27.50 -3.05 46.36
CA GLN A 272 -28.66 -2.91 47.23
C GLN A 272 -29.98 -3.05 46.46
N GLU A 273 -30.10 -2.44 45.29
CA GLU A 273 -31.26 -2.58 44.41
C GLU A 273 -31.52 -4.05 44.02
N GLN A 274 -30.47 -4.84 43.78
CA GLN A 274 -30.58 -6.29 43.56
C GLN A 274 -31.07 -7.04 44.81
N ILE A 275 -30.65 -6.63 46.01
CA ILE A 275 -31.12 -7.19 47.28
C ILE A 275 -32.60 -6.87 47.51
N GLU A 276 -33.04 -5.61 47.30
CA GLU A 276 -34.44 -5.23 47.47
C GLU A 276 -35.34 -5.92 46.44
N LYS A 277 -34.93 -5.97 45.16
CA LYS A 277 -35.67 -6.72 44.13
C LYS A 277 -35.76 -8.21 44.42
N ALA A 278 -34.78 -8.81 45.09
CA ALA A 278 -34.87 -10.19 45.55
C ALA A 278 -35.90 -10.33 46.70
N ARG A 279 -35.91 -9.39 47.66
CA ARG A 279 -36.89 -9.33 48.77
C ARG A 279 -38.32 -9.18 48.27
N GLU A 280 -38.56 -8.27 47.33
CA GLU A 280 -39.86 -8.08 46.68
C GLU A 280 -40.31 -9.33 45.92
N ARG A 281 -39.40 -9.97 45.16
CA ARG A 281 -39.71 -11.11 44.29
C ARG A 281 -40.03 -12.41 45.05
N PHE A 282 -39.46 -12.59 46.24
CA PHE A 282 -39.59 -13.82 47.03
C PHE A 282 -40.26 -13.58 48.39
N VAL A 283 -41.15 -12.59 48.48
CA VAL A 283 -41.84 -12.23 49.73
C VAL A 283 -42.67 -13.40 50.31
N ASP A 284 -43.25 -14.22 49.44
CA ASP A 284 -44.08 -15.38 49.80
C ASP A 284 -43.28 -16.69 50.00
N ASP A 285 -41.95 -16.69 49.77
CA ASP A 285 -41.10 -17.88 49.88
C ASP A 285 -39.78 -17.55 50.61
N PRO A 286 -39.78 -17.59 51.96
CA PRO A 286 -38.62 -17.27 52.78
C PRO A 286 -37.38 -18.14 52.48
N ILE A 287 -37.58 -19.41 52.09
CA ILE A 287 -36.49 -20.36 51.82
C ILE A 287 -35.79 -20.01 50.50
N LYS A 288 -36.55 -19.67 49.47
CA LYS A 288 -35.96 -19.17 48.20
C LYS A 288 -35.32 -17.79 48.39
N LEU A 289 -35.92 -16.91 49.20
CA LEU A 289 -35.36 -15.60 49.50
C LEU A 289 -33.98 -15.70 50.16
N GLU A 290 -33.83 -16.51 51.21
CA GLU A 290 -32.56 -16.69 51.91
C GLU A 290 -31.46 -17.21 50.95
N LYS A 291 -31.78 -18.24 50.17
CA LYS A 291 -30.86 -18.82 49.17
C LYS A 291 -30.43 -17.81 48.09
N GLU A 292 -31.34 -16.95 47.64
CA GLU A 292 -31.03 -15.91 46.65
C GLU A 292 -30.18 -14.78 47.24
N LEU A 293 -30.45 -14.36 48.49
CA LEU A 293 -29.64 -13.37 49.19
C LEU A 293 -28.21 -13.88 49.45
N GLU A 294 -28.05 -15.16 49.79
CA GLU A 294 -26.73 -15.78 49.90
C GLU A 294 -26.00 -15.80 48.53
N ARG A 295 -26.69 -16.22 47.47
CA ARG A 295 -26.16 -16.22 46.09
C ARG A 295 -25.68 -14.83 45.66
N LEU A 296 -26.46 -13.79 45.94
CA LEU A 296 -26.11 -12.40 45.66
C LEU A 296 -24.90 -11.94 46.49
N ASN A 297 -24.90 -12.18 47.81
CA ASN A 297 -23.78 -11.81 48.68
C ASN A 297 -22.46 -12.49 48.28
N ASN A 298 -22.53 -13.74 47.81
CA ASN A 298 -21.38 -14.47 47.30
C ASN A 298 -20.93 -13.98 45.91
N SER A 299 -21.86 -13.52 45.05
CA SER A 299 -21.51 -12.91 43.76
C SER A 299 -20.81 -11.55 43.93
N PHE A 300 -21.26 -10.73 44.88
CA PHE A 300 -20.69 -9.42 45.19
C PHE A 300 -19.25 -9.46 45.74
N LYS A 301 -18.74 -10.65 46.10
CA LYS A 301 -17.37 -10.85 46.61
C LYS A 301 -16.43 -11.47 45.56
N GLN A 302 -16.95 -11.85 44.38
CA GLN A 302 -16.14 -12.50 43.36
C GLN A 302 -15.06 -11.56 42.79
N PRO A 303 -13.88 -12.09 42.43
CA PRO A 303 -12.86 -11.34 41.71
C PRO A 303 -13.31 -11.09 40.26
N HIS A 304 -12.86 -9.97 39.69
CA HIS A 304 -13.13 -9.62 38.29
C HIS A 304 -11.88 -9.86 37.43
N GLY A 305 -12.06 -10.27 36.17
CA GLY A 305 -10.97 -10.48 35.21
C GLY A 305 -10.28 -9.20 34.69
N GLY A 306 -10.56 -8.05 35.29
CA GLY A 306 -9.91 -6.77 35.04
C GLY A 306 -9.93 -5.93 36.32
N THR A 307 -9.28 -4.77 36.35
CA THR A 307 -9.07 -3.96 37.56
C THR A 307 -10.36 -3.75 38.38
N TYR A 308 -10.31 -4.08 39.68
CA TYR A 308 -11.40 -3.90 40.63
C TYR A 308 -10.88 -3.49 42.00
N TYR A 309 -11.74 -2.83 42.77
CA TYR A 309 -11.51 -2.50 44.18
C TYR A 309 -12.16 -3.57 45.06
N ARG A 310 -11.51 -3.93 46.18
CA ARG A 310 -12.08 -4.84 47.19
C ARG A 310 -12.16 -4.12 48.53
N ASN A 311 -13.34 -4.10 49.14
CA ASN A 311 -13.51 -3.61 50.50
C ASN A 311 -12.93 -4.66 51.47
N ASN A 312 -11.90 -4.29 52.23
CA ASN A 312 -11.20 -5.22 53.14
C ASN A 312 -12.03 -5.63 54.37
N VAL A 313 -13.10 -4.88 54.70
CA VAL A 313 -13.99 -5.19 55.84
C VAL A 313 -15.14 -6.10 55.40
N THR A 314 -15.81 -5.78 54.29
CA THR A 314 -17.00 -6.54 53.82
C THR A 314 -16.68 -7.62 52.80
N GLY A 315 -15.46 -7.64 52.25
CA GLY A 315 -15.04 -8.52 51.16
C GLY A 315 -15.62 -8.17 49.79
N LYS A 316 -16.59 -7.24 49.71
CA LYS A 316 -17.30 -6.87 48.47
C LYS A 316 -16.36 -6.23 47.45
N THR A 317 -16.57 -6.53 46.17
CA THR A 317 -15.79 -5.99 45.05
C THR A 317 -16.60 -4.95 44.25
N ALA A 318 -15.89 -3.94 43.73
CA ALA A 318 -16.43 -2.91 42.84
C ALA A 318 -15.53 -2.80 41.59
N PRO A 319 -16.02 -3.13 40.38
CA PRO A 319 -15.20 -3.14 39.18
C PRO A 319 -14.83 -1.72 38.72
N SER A 320 -13.56 -1.50 38.37
CA SER A 320 -13.09 -0.25 37.78
C SER A 320 -13.21 -0.26 36.25
N ARG A 321 -14.36 -0.73 35.74
CA ARG A 321 -14.64 -0.81 34.30
C ARG A 321 -15.33 0.46 33.84
N TRP A 322 -14.82 1.03 32.75
CA TRP A 322 -15.41 2.17 32.06
C TRP A 322 -15.71 1.83 30.61
N GLY A 323 -16.76 2.42 30.05
CA GLY A 323 -17.12 2.29 28.64
C GLY A 323 -17.58 3.64 28.09
N TYR A 324 -17.10 4.01 26.90
CA TYR A 324 -17.40 5.29 26.27
C TYR A 324 -18.78 5.30 25.58
N TYR A 325 -19.84 5.15 26.37
CA TYR A 325 -21.23 5.33 25.93
C TYR A 325 -21.60 6.82 25.98
N GLY A 326 -20.92 7.66 25.19
CA GLY A 326 -21.07 9.12 25.23
C GLY A 326 -20.79 9.73 26.61
N ALA A 327 -19.89 9.11 27.38
CA ALA A 327 -19.54 9.45 28.77
C ALA A 327 -20.70 9.49 29.80
N LYS A 328 -21.93 9.05 29.46
CA LYS A 328 -23.11 9.13 30.35
C LYS A 328 -22.92 8.43 31.71
N ASN A 329 -22.21 7.31 31.71
CA ASN A 329 -21.88 6.51 32.90
C ASN A 329 -20.40 6.63 33.30
N ALA A 330 -19.73 7.69 32.87
CA ALA A 330 -18.34 7.94 33.21
C ALA A 330 -18.22 8.41 34.67
N HIS A 331 -17.15 8.00 35.36
CA HIS A 331 -16.68 8.76 36.51
C HIS A 331 -16.38 10.20 36.05
N ARG A 332 -16.50 11.20 36.92
CA ARG A 332 -15.98 12.53 36.57
C ARG A 332 -14.47 12.54 36.84
N PRO A 333 -13.64 13.19 35.99
CA PRO A 333 -12.26 13.48 36.36
C PRO A 333 -12.24 14.28 37.67
N ALA A 334 -11.18 14.09 38.45
CA ALA A 334 -10.99 14.72 39.75
C ALA A 334 -10.48 16.17 39.64
#